data_AF-A0A645G3K8-F1
#
_entry.id   AF-A0A645G3K8-F1
#
_cell.length_a   1.000
_cell.length_b   1.000
_cell.length_c   1.000
_cell.angle_alpha   90.00
_cell.angle_beta   90.00
_cell.angle_gamma   90.00
#
_symmetry.space_group_name_H-M   'P 1'
#
loop_
_entity.id
_entity.type
_entity.pdbx_description
1 polymer ?
#
loop_
_entity_poly.entity_id
_entity_poly.type
_entity_poly.pdbx_seq_one_letter_code
_entity_poly.pdbx_strand_id
1 'polypeptide(L)'
;MRSHGVVIYLSAPVSVLVDRLEATPEEGLRPTLTGKPLTEEVQEVLAQRDVLYREAAHYIVDATNAPAQVVEDILGILAQAAPRLQGGVYT
;
A
#
# COMPACT_ATOMS: atom_id res chain seq x y z
N MET A 1 7.97 -0.46 12.77
CA MET A 1 6.59 -0.12 12.37
C MET A 1 5.56 -1.07 12.98
N ARG A 2 5.66 -2.39 12.76
CA ARG A 2 4.62 -3.34 13.20
C ARG A 2 4.29 -3.35 14.70
N SER A 3 5.28 -3.12 15.54
CA SER A 3 5.11 -3.08 17.01
C SER A 3 4.45 -1.81 17.54
N HIS A 4 4.23 -0.79 16.71
CA HIS A 4 3.76 0.53 17.14
C HIS A 4 2.43 0.94 16.47
N GLY A 5 1.79 0.05 15.70
CA GLY A 5 0.52 0.32 15.04
C GLY A 5 0.22 -0.64 13.90
N VAL A 6 -0.96 -0.49 13.30
CA VAL A 6 -1.40 -1.32 12.17
C VAL A 6 -0.83 -0.79 10.85
N VAL A 7 0.13 -1.52 10.29
CA VAL A 7 0.61 -1.32 8.91
C VAL A 7 -0.33 -1.99 7.91
N ILE A 8 -0.84 -1.23 6.94
CA ILE A 8 -1.66 -1.70 5.82
C ILE A 8 -0.89 -1.44 4.52
N TYR A 9 -0.74 -2.48 3.70
CA TYR A 9 -0.17 -2.35 2.36
C TYR A 9 -1.28 -2.21 1.32
N LEU A 10 -1.25 -1.11 0.57
CA LEU A 10 -2.15 -0.86 -0.56
C LEU A 10 -1.54 -1.46 -1.84
N SER A 11 -1.95 -2.68 -2.19
CA SER A 11 -1.47 -3.37 -3.38
C SER A 11 -2.26 -2.96 -4.61
N ALA A 12 -1.58 -2.67 -5.71
CA ALA A 12 -2.20 -2.48 -7.01
C ALA A 12 -1.30 -3.03 -8.13
N PRO A 13 -1.86 -3.48 -9.26
CA PRO A 13 -1.09 -3.86 -10.44
C PRO A 13 -0.24 -2.71 -10.98
N VAL A 14 0.87 -3.05 -11.64
CA VAL A 14 1.77 -2.09 -12.29
C VAL A 14 1.00 -1.12 -13.20
N SER A 15 0.06 -1.61 -14.00
CA SER A 15 -0.74 -0.77 -14.90
C SER A 15 -1.49 0.34 -14.16
N VAL A 16 -2.18 -0.01 -13.07
CA VAL A 16 -2.94 0.96 -12.26
C VAL A 16 -2.02 1.98 -11.59
N LEU A 17 -0.82 1.57 -11.18
CA LEU A 17 0.16 2.48 -10.60
C LEU A 17 0.70 3.45 -11.65
N VAL A 18 1.00 2.96 -12.86
CA VAL A 18 1.43 3.80 -13.99
C VAL A 18 0.34 4.81 -14.34
N ASP A 19 -0.91 4.36 -14.54
CA ASP A 19 -2.03 5.24 -14.89
C ASP A 19 -2.20 6.39 -13.87
N ARG A 20 -2.06 6.09 -12.57
CA ARG A 20 -2.15 7.09 -11.49
C ARG A 20 -0.98 8.07 -11.49
N LEU A 21 0.22 7.56 -11.78
CA LEU A 21 1.42 8.37 -11.85
C LEU A 21 1.37 9.31 -13.06
N GLU A 22 0.84 8.85 -14.20
CA GLU A 22 0.64 9.65 -15.41
C GLU A 22 -0.49 10.69 -15.26
N ALA A 23 -1.60 10.32 -14.61
CA ALA A 23 -2.74 11.21 -14.40
C ALA A 23 -2.45 12.36 -13.41
N THR A 24 -1.38 12.24 -12.61
CA THR A 24 -0.99 13.24 -11.61
C THR A 24 0.51 13.54 -11.73
N PRO A 25 0.94 14.28 -12.77
CA PRO A 25 2.31 14.71 -12.92
C PRO A 25 2.57 15.86 -11.94
N GLU A 26 2.88 15.54 -10.68
CA GLU A 26 3.39 16.55 -9.76
C GLU A 26 4.84 16.88 -10.14
N GLU A 27 4.99 17.89 -11.01
CA GLU A 27 6.27 18.44 -11.42
C GLU A 27 7.11 18.82 -10.18
N GLY A 28 8.17 18.04 -9.91
CA GLY A 28 9.16 18.32 -8.87
C GLY A 28 9.09 17.47 -7.59
N LEU A 29 8.01 16.72 -7.34
CA LEU A 29 7.88 15.89 -6.11
C LEU A 29 8.13 14.40 -6.31
N ARG A 30 8.18 13.94 -7.56
CA ARG A 30 8.55 12.56 -7.93
C ARG A 30 9.78 12.59 -8.83
N PRO A 31 10.99 12.78 -8.28
CA PRO A 31 12.20 12.59 -9.06
C PRO A 31 12.18 11.17 -9.63
N THR A 32 12.41 11.05 -10.95
CA THR A 32 12.59 9.75 -11.61
C THR A 32 13.61 8.96 -10.83
N LEU A 33 13.24 7.78 -10.31
CA LEU A 33 14.18 6.97 -9.52
C LEU A 33 15.33 6.47 -10.40
N THR A 34 15.11 6.33 -11.72
CA THR A 34 16.09 5.72 -12.64
C THR A 34 16.22 6.40 -14.02
N GLY A 35 15.28 7.26 -14.41
CA GLY A 35 15.28 7.93 -15.73
C GLY A 35 14.81 7.04 -16.90
N LYS A 36 14.29 5.85 -16.59
CA LYS A 36 13.70 4.88 -17.52
C LYS A 36 12.22 5.20 -17.81
N PRO A 37 11.59 4.53 -18.79
CA PRO A 37 10.13 4.59 -18.96
C PRO A 37 9.42 4.25 -17.65
N LEU A 38 8.39 5.02 -17.30
CA LEU A 38 7.67 4.93 -16.03
C LEU A 38 7.20 3.50 -15.71
N THR A 39 6.68 2.79 -16.70
CA THR A 39 6.23 1.39 -16.55
C THR A 39 7.36 0.44 -16.16
N GLU A 40 8.53 0.57 -16.78
CA GLU A 40 9.71 -0.25 -16.46
C GLU A 40 10.20 0.06 -15.06
N GLU A 41 10.26 1.35 -14.70
CA GLU A 41 10.66 1.80 -13.36
C GLU A 41 9.73 1.25 -12.27
N VAL A 42 8.41 1.37 -12.45
CA VAL A 42 7.42 0.85 -11.49
C VAL A 42 7.51 -0.67 -11.36
N GLN A 43 7.69 -1.38 -12.48
CA GLN A 43 7.84 -2.83 -12.48
C GLN A 43 9.09 -3.28 -11.71
N GLU A 44 10.25 -2.66 -11.97
CA GLU A 44 11.50 -2.98 -11.29
C GLU A 44 11.43 -2.68 -9.80
N VAL A 45 10.86 -1.53 -9.43
CA VAL A 45 10.67 -1.14 -8.03
C VAL A 45 9.75 -2.11 -7.30
N LEU A 46 8.61 -2.49 -7.90
CA LEU A 46 7.71 -3.47 -7.30
C LEU A 46 8.35 -4.85 -7.18
N ALA A 47 9.08 -5.32 -8.19
CA ALA A 47 9.77 -6.60 -8.12
C ALA A 47 10.76 -6.69 -6.95
N GLN A 48 11.40 -5.56 -6.59
CA GLN A 48 12.33 -5.50 -5.48
C GLN A 48 11.64 -5.27 -4.12
N ARG A 49 10.58 -4.44 -4.09
CA ARG A 49 9.99 -3.94 -2.84
C ARG A 49 8.72 -4.66 -2.39
N ASP A 50 8.02 -5.36 -3.27
CA ASP A 50 6.76 -6.04 -2.94
C ASP A 50 6.93 -7.00 -1.76
N VAL A 51 8.01 -7.77 -1.73
CA VAL A 51 8.34 -8.67 -0.60
C VAL A 51 8.44 -7.89 0.72
N LEU A 52 9.18 -6.78 0.73
CA LEU A 52 9.37 -5.94 1.92
C LEU A 52 8.05 -5.32 2.39
N TYR A 53 7.20 -4.89 1.46
CA TYR A 53 5.87 -4.36 1.81
C TYR A 53 4.96 -5.42 2.42
N ARG A 54 4.97 -6.64 1.88
CA ARG A 54 4.22 -7.77 2.43
C ARG A 54 4.72 -8.18 3.81
N GLU A 55 6.04 -8.23 4.01
CA GLU A 55 6.65 -8.54 5.31
C GLU A 55 6.37 -7.46 6.36
N ALA A 56 6.26 -6.19 5.96
CA ALA A 56 5.93 -5.10 6.88
C ALA A 56 4.43 -5.02 7.22
N ALA A 57 3.54 -5.53 6.37
CA ALA A 57 2.10 -5.34 6.48
C ALA A 57 1.41 -6.35 7.41
N HIS A 58 0.48 -5.86 8.24
CA HIS A 58 -0.49 -6.74 8.92
C HIS A 58 -1.60 -7.15 7.97
N TYR A 59 -2.00 -6.25 7.08
CA TYR A 59 -3.08 -6.45 6.12
C TYR A 59 -2.67 -5.91 4.76
N ILE A 60 -3.11 -6.60 3.71
CA ILE A 60 -2.94 -6.18 2.32
C ILE A 60 -4.34 -5.86 1.80
N VAL A 61 -4.50 -4.68 1.22
CA VAL A 61 -5.76 -4.20 0.66
C VAL A 61 -5.56 -3.92 -0.82
N ASP A 62 -6.48 -4.41 -1.63
CA ASP A 62 -6.50 -4.12 -3.06
C ASP A 62 -6.89 -2.65 -3.27
N ALA A 63 -5.94 -1.87 -3.75
CA ALA A 63 -6.09 -0.47 -4.02
C ALA A 63 -6.43 -0.18 -5.47
N THR A 64 -6.89 -1.16 -6.26
CA THR A 64 -7.41 -0.95 -7.63
C THR A 64 -8.75 -0.21 -7.62
N ASN A 65 -9.54 -0.39 -6.57
CA ASN A 65 -10.87 0.20 -6.42
C ASN A 65 -10.84 1.73 -6.22
N ALA A 66 -12.01 2.35 -6.31
CA ALA A 66 -12.19 3.76 -5.99
C ALA A 66 -11.80 4.04 -4.53
N PRO A 67 -11.27 5.23 -4.21
CA PRO A 67 -10.79 5.56 -2.85
C PRO A 67 -11.81 5.31 -1.75
N ALA A 68 -13.10 5.60 -2.00
CA ALA A 68 -14.17 5.34 -1.04
C ALA A 68 -14.28 3.85 -0.67
N GLN A 69 -14.23 2.96 -1.67
CA GLN A 69 -14.29 1.51 -1.44
C GLN A 69 -13.06 1.02 -0.68
N VAL A 70 -11.87 1.52 -1.04
CA VAL A 70 -10.62 1.17 -0.33
C VAL A 70 -10.70 1.59 1.14
N VAL A 71 -11.29 2.74 1.44
CA VAL A 71 -11.52 3.21 2.81
C VAL A 71 -12.50 2.29 3.55
N GLU A 72 -13.61 1.90 2.92
CA GLU A 72 -14.56 0.95 3.49
C GLU A 72 -13.90 -0.39 3.84
N ASP A 73 -13.09 -0.93 2.91
CA ASP A 73 -12.37 -2.19 3.10
C ASP A 73 -11.40 -2.10 4.29
N ILE A 74 -10.66 -0.99 4.40
CA ILE A 74 -9.75 -0.72 5.51
C ILE A 74 -10.52 -0.65 6.84
N LEU A 75 -11.62 0.11 6.88
CA LEU A 75 -12.43 0.25 8.09
C LEU A 75 -13.01 -1.11 8.52
N GLY A 76 -13.46 -1.93 7.56
CA GLY A 76 -13.92 -3.29 7.79
C GLY A 76 -12.85 -4.19 8.41
N ILE A 77 -11.61 -4.09 7.93
CA ILE A 77 -10.46 -4.81 8.51
C ILE A 77 -10.16 -4.34 9.93
N LEU A 78 -10.10 -3.02 10.15
CA LEU A 78 -9.77 -2.45 11.46
C LEU A 78 -10.85 -2.76 12.51
N ALA A 79 -12.12 -2.74 12.14
CA ALA A 79 -13.23 -3.11 13.02
C ALA A 79 -13.14 -4.59 13.46
N GLN A 80 -12.67 -5.49 12.60
CA GLN A 80 -12.43 -6.90 12.93
C GLN A 80 -11.13 -7.13 13.72
N ALA A 81 -10.17 -6.21 13.63
CA ALA A 81 -8.91 -6.28 14.36
C ALA A 81 -9.04 -5.77 15.81
N ALA A 82 -9.92 -4.79 16.05
CA ALA A 82 -10.13 -4.17 17.37
C ALA A 82 -10.48 -5.15 18.52
N PRO A 83 -11.32 -6.19 18.33
CA PRO A 83 -11.61 -7.17 19.38
C PRO A 83 -10.40 -8.02 19.77
N ARG A 84 -9.45 -8.23 18.86
CA ARG A 84 -8.29 -9.10 19.06
C ARG A 84 -7.13 -8.41 19.78
N LEU A 85 -7.08 -7.08 19.75
CA LEU A 85 -6.05 -6.27 20.42
C LEU A 85 -6.37 -5.95 21.88
N GLN A 86 -7.63 -6.14 22.32
CA GLN A 86 -8.03 -5.94 23.72
C GLN A 86 -7.76 -7.17 24.62
N GLY A 87 -7.34 -8.31 24.06
CA GLY A 87 -7.03 -9.53 24.82
C GLY A 87 -5.60 -9.61 25.41
N GLY A 88 -4.79 -8.55 25.28
CA GLY A 88 -3.37 -8.55 25.65
C GLY A 88 -3.03 -7.97 27.03
N VAL A 89 -4.01 -7.58 27.84
CA VAL A 89 -3.78 -7.08 29.20
C VAL A 89 -4.45 -8.05 30.15
N TYR A 90 -3.71 -9.02 30.70
CA TYR A 90 -3.85 -9.63 32.03
C TYR A 90 -2.86 -10.82 32.16
N THR A 91 -1.58 -10.52 32.39
CA THR A 91 -0.67 -11.30 33.25
C THR A 91 0.37 -10.36 33.81
#